data_AF-A0A3N1D0X4-F1
#
_entry.id   AF-A0A3N1D0X4-F1
#
_cell.length_a   1.000
_cell.length_b   1.000
_cell.length_c   1.000
_cell.angle_alpha   90.00
_cell.angle_beta   90.00
_cell.angle_gamma   90.00
#
_symmetry.space_group_name_H-M   'P 1'
#
loop_
_entity.id
_entity.type
_entity.pdbx_description
1 polymer ?
#
loop_
_entity_poly.entity_id
_entity_poly.type
_entity_poly.pdbx_seq_one_letter_code
_entity_poly.pdbx_strand_id
1 'polypeptide(L)'
;MDREVFAARFAVSARAAREFAQSLVSEELPETLVFRVRLNQSYDGHAPRPGELRFPEDGTGRRAEMLRRCDAETVVAELWRDHHVPEWVNVAAVGETGTATVIDVVCCGRFTNDDSRLYHLEEGAPPFHVLGPALPPGNDGTPFSIHTRAECRNRSELEHLATVSDRVWSFALMLDEFDGPLPSALPDLPNVEIFEHLACALGADALSAFLRFPKLRVLRLHLKEPSGFHAGAAGGRLGALADLTITGLPPRPWGQELLTEVAPRLAQVNLSARETLWLDAAFSSSLSAVSLTAADVAGPARLPAKLDRLAVRLTSATDEDLGRLLDGVTHLGSLSLRGTPVTDAIIPVLERYDFAHLDLVDTDVTATTLAGFHADHPKTSVLPRPRPDDL
;
A
#
# COMPACT_ATOMS: atom_id res chain seq x y z
N MET A 1 6.00 14.39 29.49
CA MET A 1 4.58 14.81 29.68
C MET A 1 3.83 13.98 30.72
N ASP A 2 3.06 14.63 31.59
CA ASP A 2 2.15 13.97 32.54
C ASP A 2 0.97 13.27 31.85
N ARG A 3 0.50 12.16 32.42
CA ARG A 3 -0.60 11.37 31.86
C ARG A 3 -1.89 12.18 31.70
N GLU A 4 -2.22 13.00 32.70
CA GLU A 4 -3.44 13.82 32.69
C GLU A 4 -3.41 14.86 31.57
N VAL A 5 -2.25 15.49 31.34
CA VAL A 5 -2.05 16.44 30.24
C VAL A 5 -2.20 15.73 28.89
N PHE A 6 -1.59 14.55 28.75
CA PHE A 6 -1.71 13.75 27.53
C PHE A 6 -3.17 13.35 27.25
N ALA A 7 -3.89 12.87 28.28
CA ALA A 7 -5.30 12.48 28.18
C ALA A 7 -6.20 13.67 27.79
N ALA A 8 -5.98 14.84 28.38
CA ALA A 8 -6.73 16.05 28.04
C ALA A 8 -6.50 16.47 26.59
N ARG A 9 -5.24 16.44 26.11
CA ARG A 9 -4.90 16.74 24.72
C ARG A 9 -5.50 15.73 23.75
N PHE A 10 -5.50 14.44 24.10
CA PHE A 10 -6.15 13.41 23.31
C PHE A 10 -7.65 13.67 23.15
N ALA A 11 -8.35 13.94 24.25
CA ALA A 11 -9.79 14.19 24.25
C ALA A 11 -10.17 15.42 23.40
N VAL A 12 -9.38 16.51 23.48
CA VAL A 12 -9.57 17.70 22.64
C VAL A 12 -9.37 17.36 21.17
N SER A 13 -8.29 16.65 20.83
CA SER A 13 -7.96 16.32 19.44
C SER A 13 -8.97 15.36 18.82
N ALA A 14 -9.46 14.37 19.57
CA ALA A 14 -10.49 13.44 19.11
C ALA A 14 -11.83 14.15 18.81
N ARG A 15 -12.22 15.12 19.66
CA ARG A 15 -13.41 15.94 19.42
C ARG A 15 -13.24 16.83 18.20
N ALA A 16 -12.09 17.49 18.08
CA ALA A 16 -11.76 18.32 16.92
C ALA A 16 -11.78 17.51 15.61
N ALA A 17 -11.31 16.26 15.62
CA ALA A 17 -11.36 15.36 14.47
C ALA A 17 -12.81 15.06 14.04
N ARG A 18 -13.72 14.81 14.99
CA ARG A 18 -15.16 14.66 14.70
C ARG A 18 -15.74 15.95 14.12
N GLU A 19 -15.51 17.09 14.77
CA GLU A 19 -16.07 18.38 14.36
C GLU A 19 -15.58 18.78 12.95
N PHE A 20 -14.30 18.55 12.67
CA PHE A 20 -13.74 18.79 11.35
C PHE A 20 -14.39 17.88 10.30
N ALA A 21 -14.49 16.58 10.57
CA ALA A 21 -15.15 15.65 9.66
C ALA A 21 -16.63 16.00 9.43
N GLN A 22 -17.37 16.40 10.47
CA GLN A 22 -18.77 16.81 10.37
C GLN A 22 -18.99 17.96 9.39
N SER A 23 -17.99 18.85 9.24
CA SER A 23 -18.06 19.96 8.28
C SER A 23 -17.88 19.52 6.81
N LEU A 24 -17.40 18.30 6.58
CA LEU A 24 -17.05 17.77 5.26
C LEU A 24 -17.93 16.59 4.83
N VAL A 25 -18.65 15.95 5.76
CA VAL A 25 -19.47 14.77 5.46
C VAL A 25 -20.96 15.07 5.46
N SER A 26 -21.72 14.27 4.70
CA SER A 26 -23.17 14.40 4.59
C SER A 26 -23.92 13.72 5.74
N GLU A 27 -23.30 12.75 6.42
CA GLU A 27 -23.85 12.10 7.61
C GLU A 27 -23.80 12.99 8.85
N GLU A 28 -24.76 12.79 9.75
CA GLU A 28 -24.67 13.31 11.12
C GLU A 28 -23.82 12.34 11.95
N LEU A 29 -22.65 12.81 12.40
CA LEU A 29 -21.70 12.03 13.17
C LEU A 29 -22.10 12.02 14.66
N PRO A 30 -22.35 10.86 15.30
CA PRO A 30 -22.73 10.81 16.72
C PRO A 30 -21.66 11.42 17.65
N GLU A 31 -22.07 12.05 18.75
CA GLU A 31 -21.14 12.65 19.73
C GLU A 31 -20.30 11.61 20.48
N THR A 32 -20.86 10.41 20.72
CA THR A 32 -20.14 9.30 21.32
C THR A 32 -18.98 8.89 20.42
N LEU A 33 -17.79 8.76 20.99
CA LEU A 33 -16.58 8.36 20.26
C LEU A 33 -16.17 6.94 20.62
N VAL A 34 -15.80 6.17 19.61
CA VAL A 34 -15.07 4.90 19.75
C VAL A 34 -13.81 4.95 18.92
N PHE A 35 -12.79 4.22 19.35
CA PHE A 35 -11.45 4.37 18.79
C PHE A 35 -10.95 3.10 18.12
N ARG A 36 -10.30 3.30 16.97
CA ARG A 36 -9.46 2.31 16.30
C ARG A 36 -8.02 2.77 16.40
N VAL A 37 -7.17 2.07 17.14
CA VAL A 37 -5.76 2.44 17.32
C VAL A 37 -4.88 1.62 16.40
N ARG A 38 -4.02 2.28 15.63
CA ARG A 38 -2.96 1.67 14.82
C ARG A 38 -1.61 2.11 15.37
N LEU A 39 -0.96 1.18 16.08
CA LEU A 39 0.36 1.39 16.66
C LEU A 39 1.45 1.14 15.62
N ASN A 40 2.65 1.70 15.85
CA ASN A 40 3.85 1.45 15.06
C ASN A 40 3.68 1.69 13.55
N GLN A 41 3.05 2.81 13.17
CA GLN A 41 2.81 3.18 11.77
C GLN A 41 3.93 4.07 11.19
N SER A 42 5.15 3.95 11.70
CA SER A 42 6.35 4.64 11.21
C SER A 42 7.37 3.67 10.60
N TYR A 43 8.21 4.18 9.70
CA TYR A 43 9.39 3.44 9.24
C TYR A 43 10.54 3.62 10.24
N ASP A 44 10.73 2.63 11.13
CA ASP A 44 11.70 2.70 12.23
C ASP A 44 12.96 1.85 11.97
N GLY A 45 13.39 1.75 10.71
CA GLY A 45 14.55 0.96 10.30
C GLY A 45 15.91 1.47 10.82
N HIS A 46 15.95 2.63 11.48
CA HIS A 46 17.15 3.20 12.07
C HIS A 46 17.33 2.77 13.54
N ALA A 47 18.57 2.79 14.03
CA ALA A 47 18.85 2.53 15.44
C ALA A 47 18.08 3.53 16.35
N PRO A 48 17.52 3.09 17.49
CA PRO A 48 16.84 3.98 18.43
C PRO A 48 17.77 5.09 18.93
N ARG A 49 17.25 6.30 19.06
CA ARG A 49 18.00 7.42 19.65
C ARG A 49 18.06 7.27 21.19
N PRO A 50 19.01 7.91 21.88
CA PRO A 50 19.01 7.95 23.35
C PRO A 50 17.67 8.46 23.90
N GLY A 51 17.05 7.71 24.81
CA GLY A 51 15.73 8.03 25.40
C GLY A 51 14.52 7.71 24.52
N GLU A 52 14.71 7.09 23.36
CA GLU A 52 13.64 6.53 22.54
C GLU A 52 13.30 5.12 23.03
N LEU A 53 12.03 4.86 23.30
CA LEU A 53 11.51 3.52 23.58
C LEU A 53 10.72 3.00 22.37
N ARG A 54 10.80 1.69 22.15
CA ARG A 54 10.02 0.96 21.14
C ARG A 54 9.41 -0.27 21.78
N PHE A 55 8.23 -0.62 21.33
CA PHE A 55 7.44 -1.74 21.85
C PHE A 55 7.21 -2.74 20.72
N PRO A 56 8.07 -3.77 20.58
CA PRO A 56 8.03 -4.68 19.43
C PRO A 56 6.69 -5.39 19.22
N GLU A 57 5.95 -5.63 20.29
CA GLU A 57 4.66 -6.30 20.27
C GLU A 57 3.53 -5.44 19.64
N ASP A 58 3.75 -4.15 19.44
CA ASP A 58 2.79 -3.23 18.81
C ASP A 58 2.50 -3.58 17.34
N GLY A 59 3.42 -4.29 16.69
CA GLY A 59 3.22 -4.79 15.32
C GLY A 59 2.36 -6.06 15.24
N THR A 60 1.87 -6.61 16.37
CA THR A 60 1.14 -7.88 16.36
C THR A 60 -0.33 -7.72 15.98
N GLY A 61 -0.84 -8.63 15.14
CA GLY A 61 -2.25 -8.64 14.75
C GLY A 61 -3.23 -8.78 15.93
N ARG A 62 -2.82 -9.46 17.00
CA ARG A 62 -3.61 -9.58 18.24
C ARG A 62 -3.84 -8.22 18.89
N ARG A 63 -2.80 -7.39 19.00
CA ARG A 63 -2.92 -6.05 19.60
C ARG A 63 -3.78 -5.14 18.72
N ALA A 64 -3.59 -5.23 17.40
CA ALA A 64 -4.44 -4.52 16.45
C ALA A 64 -5.92 -4.86 16.63
N GLU A 65 -6.28 -6.14 16.83
CA GLU A 65 -7.67 -6.57 17.05
C GLU A 65 -8.27 -6.02 18.36
N MET A 66 -7.51 -6.09 19.45
CA MET A 66 -7.95 -5.59 20.76
C MET A 66 -8.26 -4.08 20.74
N LEU A 67 -7.59 -3.32 19.87
CA LEU A 67 -7.68 -1.85 19.82
C LEU A 67 -8.58 -1.31 18.71
N ARG A 68 -9.49 -2.12 18.16
CA ARG A 68 -10.37 -1.71 17.04
C ARG A 68 -11.56 -0.84 17.42
N ARG A 69 -12.11 -1.08 18.61
CA ARG A 69 -13.30 -0.40 19.15
C ARG A 69 -13.14 -0.26 20.65
N CYS A 70 -12.11 0.46 21.06
CA CYS A 70 -11.85 0.74 22.46
C CYS A 70 -12.37 2.12 22.86
N ASP A 71 -12.39 2.38 24.16
CA ASP A 71 -12.73 3.69 24.74
C ASP A 71 -11.49 4.59 24.85
N ALA A 72 -11.72 5.86 25.19
CA ALA A 72 -10.65 6.85 25.28
C ALA A 72 -9.60 6.49 26.34
N GLU A 73 -10.01 5.91 27.47
CA GLU A 73 -9.10 5.54 28.56
C GLU A 73 -8.15 4.41 28.13
N THR A 74 -8.66 3.44 27.37
CA THR A 74 -7.84 2.40 26.76
C THR A 74 -6.83 3.00 25.80
N VAL A 75 -7.23 3.95 24.93
CA VAL A 75 -6.28 4.63 24.04
C VAL A 75 -5.17 5.33 24.84
N VAL A 76 -5.53 6.07 25.88
CA VAL A 76 -4.56 6.77 26.72
C VAL A 76 -3.63 5.77 27.42
N ALA A 77 -4.13 4.66 27.92
CA ALA A 77 -3.31 3.62 28.55
C ALA A 77 -2.32 2.96 27.57
N GLU A 78 -2.71 2.80 26.30
CA GLU A 78 -1.85 2.22 25.27
C GLU A 78 -0.79 3.20 24.74
N LEU A 79 -1.13 4.48 24.65
CA LEU A 79 -0.22 5.50 24.13
C LEU A 79 0.64 6.16 25.22
N TRP A 80 0.20 6.20 26.47
CA TRP A 80 1.01 6.68 27.58
C TRP A 80 1.57 5.48 28.36
N ARG A 81 2.85 5.14 28.13
CA ARG A 81 3.49 3.94 28.69
C ARG A 81 4.83 4.30 29.31
N ASP A 82 5.07 3.87 30.54
CA ASP A 82 6.32 4.10 31.27
C ASP A 82 6.79 5.57 31.25
N HIS A 83 5.86 6.52 31.39
CA HIS A 83 6.09 7.97 31.28
C HIS A 83 6.54 8.48 29.90
N HIS A 84 6.37 7.67 28.86
CA HIS A 84 6.63 8.02 27.46
C HIS A 84 5.34 8.07 26.65
N VAL A 85 5.37 8.85 25.57
CA VAL A 85 4.28 9.02 24.59
C VAL A 85 4.84 8.90 23.16
N PRO A 86 4.03 8.58 22.13
CA PRO A 86 4.50 8.60 20.76
C PRO A 86 5.01 9.98 20.37
N GLU A 87 6.05 10.06 19.54
CA GLU A 87 6.53 11.33 18.98
C GLU A 87 5.46 12.05 18.15
N TRP A 88 4.58 11.31 17.46
CA TRP A 88 3.41 11.85 16.75
C TRP A 88 2.22 10.90 16.82
N VAL A 89 1.01 11.49 16.80
CA VAL A 89 -0.27 10.79 16.75
C VAL A 89 -1.22 11.52 15.81
N ASN A 90 -1.63 10.88 14.72
CA ASN A 90 -2.69 11.37 13.86
C ASN A 90 -4.06 10.90 14.37
N VAL A 91 -5.04 11.80 14.41
CA VAL A 91 -6.43 11.47 14.74
C VAL A 91 -7.36 11.91 13.62
N ALA A 92 -8.24 11.02 13.16
CA ALA A 92 -9.20 11.31 12.09
C ALA A 92 -10.52 10.58 12.33
N ALA A 93 -11.66 11.20 12.05
CA ALA A 93 -12.91 10.46 11.95
C ALA A 93 -12.95 9.67 10.63
N VAL A 94 -13.31 8.39 10.71
CA VAL A 94 -13.20 7.45 9.57
C VAL A 94 -14.48 6.64 9.32
N GLY A 95 -15.52 6.86 10.12
CA GLY A 95 -16.78 6.12 10.01
C GLY A 95 -17.71 6.39 11.18
N GLU A 96 -18.85 5.72 11.18
CA GLU A 96 -19.85 5.76 12.25
C GLU A 96 -20.57 4.40 12.35
N THR A 97 -21.16 4.10 13.51
CA THR A 97 -21.84 2.81 13.80
C THR A 97 -23.35 2.94 14.03
N GLY A 98 -23.92 4.09 13.69
CA GLY A 98 -25.26 4.57 14.03
C GLY A 98 -25.36 5.20 15.42
N THR A 99 -24.47 4.83 16.34
CA THR A 99 -24.48 5.25 17.74
C THR A 99 -23.21 5.94 18.21
N ALA A 100 -22.11 5.78 17.46
CA ALA A 100 -20.82 6.38 17.76
C ALA A 100 -20.09 6.78 16.47
N THR A 101 -19.27 7.83 16.55
CA THR A 101 -18.26 8.16 15.56
C THR A 101 -17.01 7.32 15.82
N VAL A 102 -16.47 6.72 14.76
CA VAL A 102 -15.22 5.97 14.81
C VAL A 102 -14.05 6.91 14.52
N ILE A 103 -13.13 7.04 15.48
CA ILE A 103 -11.90 7.81 15.36
C ILE A 103 -10.72 6.85 15.13
N ASP A 104 -10.01 7.00 14.02
CA ASP A 104 -8.73 6.31 13.80
C ASP A 104 -7.62 7.09 14.51
N VAL A 105 -6.83 6.39 15.32
CA VAL A 105 -5.71 6.92 16.08
C VAL A 105 -4.45 6.21 15.58
N VAL A 106 -3.69 6.89 14.75
CA VAL A 106 -2.51 6.34 14.08
C VAL A 106 -1.26 6.96 14.68
N CYS A 107 -0.33 6.16 15.23
CA CYS A 107 0.87 6.71 15.87
C CYS A 107 2.16 6.01 15.40
N CYS A 108 3.29 6.69 15.59
CA CYS A 108 4.60 6.05 15.42
C CYS A 108 4.89 4.99 16.48
N GLY A 109 5.89 4.16 16.19
CA GLY A 109 6.45 3.18 17.12
C GLY A 109 7.51 3.75 18.06
N ARG A 110 7.86 5.03 17.92
CA ARG A 110 8.88 5.73 18.72
C ARG A 110 8.22 6.50 19.85
N PHE A 111 8.58 6.13 21.08
CA PHE A 111 8.05 6.71 22.30
C PHE A 111 9.13 7.53 23.00
N THR A 112 8.75 8.69 23.54
CA THR A 112 9.67 9.61 24.19
C THR A 112 9.05 10.23 25.44
N ASN A 113 9.89 10.56 26.40
CA ASN A 113 9.54 11.39 27.56
C ASN A 113 10.10 12.82 27.45
N ASP A 114 10.74 13.14 26.33
CA ASP A 114 11.33 14.45 26.02
C ASP A 114 10.35 15.25 25.15
N ASP A 115 9.66 16.21 25.77
CA ASP A 115 8.64 17.03 25.13
C ASP A 115 9.18 17.82 23.92
N SER A 116 10.50 18.07 23.84
CA SER A 116 11.13 18.76 22.70
C SER A 116 11.18 17.93 21.41
N ARG A 117 10.91 16.62 21.50
CA ARG A 117 10.88 15.69 20.37
C ARG A 117 9.50 15.44 19.81
N LEU A 118 8.47 15.94 20.50
CA LEU A 118 7.09 15.77 20.04
C LEU A 118 6.89 16.59 18.77
N TYR A 119 6.14 16.02 17.84
CA TYR A 119 5.71 16.70 16.63
C TYR A 119 4.49 17.56 16.95
N HIS A 120 4.10 18.43 16.01
CA HIS A 120 2.90 19.26 16.09
C HIS A 120 2.91 20.24 17.30
N LEU A 121 4.08 20.66 17.75
CA LEU A 121 4.23 21.65 18.83
C LEU A 121 3.46 22.95 18.53
N GLU A 122 3.44 23.35 17.27
CA GLU A 122 2.79 24.57 16.79
C GLU A 122 1.25 24.45 16.71
N GLU A 123 0.70 23.24 16.75
CA GLU A 123 -0.75 22.98 16.67
C GLU A 123 -1.45 23.02 18.04
N GLY A 124 -0.68 23.26 19.11
CA GLY A 124 -1.20 23.51 20.46
C GLY A 124 -1.57 22.26 21.28
N ALA A 125 -1.64 21.09 20.66
CA ALA A 125 -1.93 19.82 21.34
C ALA A 125 -0.91 18.70 21.02
N PRO A 126 0.42 18.92 21.11
CA PRO A 126 1.39 17.86 20.81
C PRO A 126 1.21 16.65 21.75
N PRO A 127 1.38 15.41 21.25
CA PRO A 127 1.87 15.03 19.92
C PRO A 127 0.78 14.86 18.84
N PHE A 128 -0.42 15.38 19.06
CA PHE A 128 -1.58 15.10 18.21
C PHE A 128 -1.66 16.01 16.98
N HIS A 129 -2.03 15.43 15.85
CA HIS A 129 -2.38 16.10 14.60
C HIS A 129 -3.78 15.68 14.17
N VAL A 130 -4.66 16.67 13.99
CA VAL A 130 -6.04 16.42 13.56
C VAL A 130 -6.12 16.40 12.05
N LEU A 131 -6.47 15.25 11.49
CA LEU A 131 -6.67 15.04 10.06
C LEU A 131 -8.16 15.04 9.73
N GLY A 132 -8.47 15.50 8.52
CA GLY A 132 -9.80 15.34 7.94
C GLY A 132 -10.08 13.88 7.51
N PRO A 133 -11.35 13.52 7.26
CA PRO A 133 -11.70 12.25 6.67
C PRO A 133 -11.07 12.08 5.28
N ALA A 134 -10.88 10.82 4.86
CA ALA A 134 -10.33 10.52 3.54
C ALA A 134 -11.26 11.04 2.44
N LEU A 135 -10.76 11.99 1.63
CA LEU A 135 -11.54 12.58 0.54
C LEU A 135 -11.70 11.59 -0.63
N PRO A 136 -12.89 11.50 -1.26
CA PRO A 136 -13.03 10.83 -2.54
C PRO A 136 -12.18 11.52 -3.61
N PRO A 137 -11.66 10.80 -4.61
CA PRO A 137 -10.96 11.44 -5.71
C PRO A 137 -11.87 12.41 -6.46
N GLY A 138 -11.32 13.59 -6.77
CA GLY A 138 -12.06 14.61 -7.49
C GLY A 138 -13.15 15.29 -6.66
N ASN A 139 -13.13 15.19 -5.33
CA ASN A 139 -14.00 15.97 -4.47
C ASN A 139 -13.86 17.47 -4.81
N ASP A 140 -14.98 18.13 -5.03
CA ASP A 140 -15.10 19.52 -5.47
C ASP A 140 -15.41 20.50 -4.31
N GLY A 141 -15.25 20.03 -3.07
CA GLY A 141 -15.61 20.73 -1.84
C GLY A 141 -17.05 20.48 -1.38
N THR A 142 -17.85 19.72 -2.13
CA THR A 142 -19.18 19.31 -1.65
C THR A 142 -19.07 18.23 -0.56
N PRO A 143 -20.02 18.21 0.41
CA PRO A 143 -20.04 17.17 1.42
C PRO A 143 -20.16 15.78 0.80
N PHE A 144 -19.41 14.81 1.33
CA PHE A 144 -19.37 13.44 0.85
C PHE A 144 -19.72 12.44 1.94
N SER A 145 -19.93 11.17 1.59
CA SER A 145 -20.24 10.13 2.58
C SER A 145 -19.01 9.76 3.41
N ILE A 146 -19.10 9.71 4.73
CA ILE A 146 -18.05 9.15 5.60
C ILE A 146 -17.73 7.69 5.24
N HIS A 147 -18.68 6.98 4.63
CA HIS A 147 -18.58 5.59 4.17
C HIS A 147 -17.95 5.44 2.77
N THR A 148 -17.46 6.53 2.17
CA THR A 148 -16.75 6.51 0.87
C THR A 148 -15.60 5.51 0.85
N ARG A 149 -14.94 5.33 2.00
CA ARG A 149 -13.93 4.29 2.22
C ARG A 149 -14.40 3.36 3.33
N ALA A 150 -14.38 2.07 3.06
CA ALA A 150 -14.74 1.05 4.02
C ALA A 150 -13.57 0.07 4.28
N GLU A 151 -13.50 -0.39 5.53
CA GLU A 151 -12.57 -1.44 5.95
C GLU A 151 -13.36 -2.48 6.74
N CYS A 152 -13.31 -3.75 6.33
CA CYS A 152 -13.97 -4.85 7.05
C CYS A 152 -12.95 -5.90 7.52
N ARG A 153 -13.03 -6.23 8.80
CA ARG A 153 -12.20 -7.22 9.50
C ARG A 153 -13.03 -8.26 10.26
N ASN A 154 -14.36 -8.21 10.17
CA ASN A 154 -15.28 -9.25 10.69
C ASN A 154 -16.61 -9.21 9.94
N ARG A 155 -17.39 -10.28 10.06
CA ARG A 155 -18.73 -10.38 9.48
C ARG A 155 -19.67 -9.23 9.88
N SER A 156 -19.63 -8.76 11.13
CA SER A 156 -20.52 -7.67 11.57
C SER A 156 -20.25 -6.35 10.83
N GLU A 157 -18.99 -6.04 10.54
CA GLU A 157 -18.64 -4.88 9.71
C GLU A 157 -19.09 -5.06 8.26
N LEU A 158 -19.06 -6.28 7.74
CA LEU A 158 -19.53 -6.59 6.39
C LEU A 158 -21.07 -6.47 6.28
N GLU A 159 -21.79 -6.87 7.32
CA GLU A 159 -23.24 -6.68 7.44
C GLU A 159 -23.60 -5.19 7.49
N HIS A 160 -22.82 -4.39 8.24
CA HIS A 160 -22.99 -2.94 8.24
C HIS A 160 -22.64 -2.32 6.87
N LEU A 161 -21.58 -2.78 6.20
CA LEU A 161 -21.22 -2.33 4.86
C LEU A 161 -22.37 -2.50 3.86
N ALA A 162 -23.16 -3.57 3.99
CA ALA A 162 -24.31 -3.81 3.12
C ALA A 162 -25.34 -2.68 3.18
N THR A 163 -25.51 -2.00 4.32
CA THR A 163 -26.49 -0.93 4.51
C THR A 163 -26.07 0.41 3.90
N VAL A 164 -24.79 0.56 3.54
CA VAL A 164 -24.20 1.79 2.96
C VAL A 164 -23.45 1.51 1.65
N SER A 165 -23.72 0.35 1.04
CA SER A 165 -22.95 -0.21 -0.07
C SER A 165 -22.88 0.65 -1.33
N ASP A 166 -23.93 1.42 -1.60
CA ASP A 166 -23.99 2.38 -2.71
C ASP A 166 -23.09 3.61 -2.50
N ARG A 167 -22.59 3.83 -1.29
CA ARG A 167 -21.69 4.96 -0.97
C ARG A 167 -20.22 4.57 -1.03
N VAL A 168 -19.90 3.28 -1.12
CA VAL A 168 -18.53 2.78 -0.99
C VAL A 168 -17.81 2.86 -2.34
N TRP A 169 -16.70 3.59 -2.35
CA TRP A 169 -15.84 3.76 -3.52
C TRP A 169 -14.51 3.00 -3.37
N SER A 170 -13.95 2.97 -2.16
CA SER A 170 -12.75 2.20 -1.82
C SER A 170 -13.06 1.22 -0.70
N PHE A 171 -12.70 -0.04 -0.89
CA PHE A 171 -12.97 -1.10 0.07
C PHE A 171 -11.73 -1.95 0.34
N ALA A 172 -11.41 -2.14 1.63
CA ALA A 172 -10.37 -3.06 2.07
C ALA A 172 -10.96 -4.18 2.95
N LEU A 173 -10.69 -5.41 2.55
CA LEU A 173 -11.07 -6.63 3.25
C LEU A 173 -9.85 -7.26 3.93
N MET A 174 -9.95 -7.53 5.22
CA MET A 174 -8.89 -8.05 6.08
C MET A 174 -9.21 -9.41 6.70
N LEU A 175 -10.17 -10.12 6.10
CA LEU A 175 -10.70 -11.36 6.65
C LEU A 175 -10.09 -12.59 6.01
N ASP A 176 -9.67 -13.54 6.83
CA ASP A 176 -9.30 -14.89 6.41
C ASP A 176 -10.50 -15.86 6.45
N GLU A 177 -11.57 -15.52 7.17
CA GLU A 177 -12.76 -16.36 7.30
C GLU A 177 -13.62 -16.48 6.02
N PHE A 178 -13.32 -15.71 4.97
CA PHE A 178 -14.18 -15.55 3.78
C PHE A 178 -13.57 -16.02 2.46
N ASP A 179 -12.40 -16.65 2.45
CA ASP A 179 -11.72 -17.01 1.20
C ASP A 179 -12.43 -18.11 0.39
N GLY A 180 -13.11 -19.05 1.05
CA GLY A 180 -13.87 -20.13 0.38
C GLY A 180 -15.18 -19.68 -0.27
N PRO A 181 -16.00 -18.82 0.38
CA PRO A 181 -17.24 -18.29 -0.17
C PRO A 181 -17.21 -16.79 -0.51
N LEU A 182 -16.03 -16.19 -0.75
CA LEU A 182 -15.91 -14.73 -0.95
C LEU A 182 -16.96 -14.13 -1.90
N PRO A 183 -17.26 -14.75 -3.07
CA PRO A 183 -18.24 -14.20 -4.00
C PRO A 183 -19.66 -14.07 -3.41
N SER A 184 -20.07 -14.98 -2.51
CA SER A 184 -21.41 -14.97 -1.90
C SER A 184 -21.47 -14.21 -0.57
N ALA A 185 -20.32 -13.98 0.08
CA ALA A 185 -20.26 -13.29 1.35
C ALA A 185 -20.29 -11.76 1.23
N LEU A 186 -19.74 -11.20 0.15
CA LEU A 186 -19.67 -9.75 -0.02
C LEU A 186 -21.03 -9.17 -0.44
N PRO A 187 -21.42 -8.00 0.10
CA PRO A 187 -22.58 -7.27 -0.38
C PRO A 187 -22.35 -6.78 -1.82
N ASP A 188 -23.42 -6.36 -2.49
CA ASP A 188 -23.27 -5.68 -3.78
C ASP A 188 -22.66 -4.30 -3.58
N LEU A 189 -21.55 -4.01 -4.26
CA LEU A 189 -20.80 -2.75 -4.10
C LEU A 189 -20.68 -2.07 -5.46
N PRO A 190 -21.76 -1.48 -5.98
CA PRO A 190 -21.85 -1.04 -7.39
C PRO A 190 -20.90 0.13 -7.72
N ASN A 191 -20.41 0.84 -6.70
CA ASN A 191 -19.56 2.02 -6.85
C ASN A 191 -18.09 1.80 -6.50
N VAL A 192 -17.69 0.58 -6.11
CA VAL A 192 -16.29 0.28 -5.78
C VAL A 192 -15.40 0.38 -7.02
N GLU A 193 -14.38 1.24 -6.92
CA GLU A 193 -13.32 1.37 -7.91
C GLU A 193 -11.98 0.82 -7.39
N ILE A 194 -11.77 0.80 -6.08
CA ILE A 194 -10.57 0.26 -5.44
C ILE A 194 -10.97 -0.87 -4.49
N PHE A 195 -10.43 -2.05 -4.72
CA PHE A 195 -10.59 -3.21 -3.84
C PHE A 195 -9.22 -3.70 -3.37
N GLU A 196 -9.04 -3.81 -2.05
CA GLU A 196 -7.84 -4.36 -1.43
C GLU A 196 -8.21 -5.58 -0.58
N HIS A 197 -7.57 -6.73 -0.82
CA HIS A 197 -7.74 -7.93 -0.01
C HIS A 197 -6.42 -8.25 0.69
N LEU A 198 -6.33 -7.94 1.99
CA LEU A 198 -5.08 -7.95 2.76
C LEU A 198 -4.66 -9.34 3.29
N ALA A 199 -5.58 -10.31 3.27
CA ALA A 199 -5.33 -11.69 3.69
C ALA A 199 -5.98 -12.69 2.72
N CYS A 200 -5.70 -12.53 1.42
CA CYS A 200 -6.33 -13.32 0.36
C CYS A 200 -5.84 -14.77 0.38
N ALA A 201 -6.76 -15.72 0.47
CA ALA A 201 -6.53 -17.15 0.24
C ALA A 201 -7.44 -17.71 -0.88
N LEU A 202 -7.86 -16.85 -1.80
CA LEU A 202 -8.58 -17.26 -3.01
C LEU A 202 -7.77 -18.30 -3.80
N GLY A 203 -8.43 -19.40 -4.16
CA GLY A 203 -7.82 -20.52 -4.86
C GLY A 203 -7.87 -20.38 -6.38
N ALA A 204 -8.46 -21.39 -7.04
CA ALA A 204 -8.67 -21.38 -8.48
C ALA A 204 -9.65 -20.28 -8.89
N ASP A 205 -9.44 -19.72 -10.08
CA ASP A 205 -10.29 -18.68 -10.67
C ASP A 205 -10.52 -17.45 -9.76
N ALA A 206 -9.48 -17.06 -9.02
CA ALA A 206 -9.54 -16.02 -7.99
C ALA A 206 -10.12 -14.68 -8.51
N LEU A 207 -9.87 -14.33 -9.77
CA LEU A 207 -10.35 -13.06 -10.33
C LEU A 207 -11.86 -13.06 -10.60
N SER A 208 -12.50 -14.23 -10.69
CA SER A 208 -13.96 -14.34 -10.88
C SER A 208 -14.74 -13.68 -9.75
N ALA A 209 -14.20 -13.69 -8.53
CA ALA A 209 -14.83 -13.10 -7.35
C ALA A 209 -15.09 -11.60 -7.50
N PHE A 210 -14.34 -10.93 -8.40
CA PHE A 210 -14.39 -9.49 -8.60
C PHE A 210 -15.21 -9.05 -9.81
N LEU A 211 -15.72 -9.98 -10.63
CA LEU A 211 -16.49 -9.68 -11.84
C LEU A 211 -17.78 -8.89 -11.58
N ARG A 212 -18.31 -9.00 -10.35
CA ARG A 212 -19.52 -8.30 -9.91
C ARG A 212 -19.33 -6.80 -9.64
N PHE A 213 -18.10 -6.30 -9.66
CA PHE A 213 -17.79 -4.89 -9.41
C PHE A 213 -17.56 -4.15 -10.73
N PRO A 214 -18.60 -3.55 -11.35
CA PRO A 214 -18.51 -3.04 -12.72
C PRO A 214 -17.55 -1.85 -12.90
N LYS A 215 -17.24 -1.15 -11.81
CA LYS A 215 -16.35 0.02 -11.80
C LYS A 215 -14.95 -0.29 -11.25
N LEU A 216 -14.63 -1.55 -10.93
CA LEU A 216 -13.35 -1.91 -10.33
C LEU A 216 -12.19 -1.58 -11.27
N ARG A 217 -11.35 -0.63 -10.85
CA ARG A 217 -10.20 -0.11 -11.60
C ARG A 217 -8.87 -0.47 -10.97
N VAL A 218 -8.83 -0.59 -9.64
CA VAL A 218 -7.63 -0.95 -8.88
C VAL A 218 -7.96 -2.18 -8.03
N LEU A 219 -7.19 -3.24 -8.23
CA LEU A 219 -7.29 -4.46 -7.42
C LEU A 219 -5.94 -4.75 -6.76
N ARG A 220 -5.95 -4.93 -5.44
CA ARG A 220 -4.76 -5.31 -4.67
C ARG A 220 -5.03 -6.58 -3.89
N LEU A 221 -4.21 -7.59 -4.12
CA LEU A 221 -4.32 -8.90 -3.48
C LEU A 221 -3.04 -9.20 -2.71
N HIS A 222 -3.17 -9.42 -1.41
CA HIS A 222 -2.08 -9.84 -0.54
C HIS A 222 -2.29 -11.29 -0.15
N LEU A 223 -1.56 -12.19 -0.81
CA LEU A 223 -1.77 -13.63 -0.67
C LEU A 223 -1.19 -14.12 0.66
N LYS A 224 -2.05 -14.70 1.50
CA LYS A 224 -1.65 -15.38 2.74
C LYS A 224 -1.21 -16.82 2.46
N GLU A 225 -1.93 -17.50 1.58
CA GLU A 225 -1.69 -18.90 1.18
C GLU A 225 -1.52 -19.00 -0.35
N PRO A 226 -0.32 -18.75 -0.87
CA PRO A 226 -0.16 -18.56 -2.31
C PRO A 226 -0.18 -19.85 -3.11
N SER A 227 -0.04 -21.01 -2.45
CA SER A 227 0.04 -22.31 -3.11
C SER A 227 -1.23 -22.68 -3.85
N GLY A 228 -2.40 -22.11 -3.51
CA GLY A 228 -3.67 -22.38 -4.19
C GLY A 228 -4.05 -21.35 -5.26
N PHE A 229 -3.35 -20.21 -5.32
CA PHE A 229 -3.77 -19.07 -6.13
C PHE A 229 -3.67 -19.35 -7.64
N HIS A 230 -4.70 -18.94 -8.39
CA HIS A 230 -4.69 -18.91 -9.85
C HIS A 230 -5.53 -17.74 -10.38
N ALA A 231 -4.98 -16.94 -11.29
CA ALA A 231 -5.59 -15.70 -11.79
C ALA A 231 -6.70 -15.89 -12.85
N GLY A 232 -7.39 -17.04 -12.84
CA GLY A 232 -8.50 -17.30 -13.77
C GLY A 232 -9.76 -16.49 -13.43
N ALA A 233 -10.68 -16.35 -14.39
CA ALA A 233 -11.94 -15.63 -14.20
C ALA A 233 -13.19 -16.40 -14.68
N ALA A 234 -13.14 -17.72 -14.78
CA ALA A 234 -14.27 -18.57 -15.18
C ALA A 234 -15.06 -18.06 -16.42
N GLY A 235 -14.36 -17.42 -17.38
CA GLY A 235 -14.93 -16.86 -18.62
C GLY A 235 -15.44 -15.41 -18.55
N GLY A 236 -15.33 -14.73 -17.41
CA GLY A 236 -15.67 -13.30 -17.28
C GLY A 236 -14.51 -12.34 -17.55
N ARG A 237 -14.82 -11.03 -17.61
CA ARG A 237 -13.84 -9.96 -17.81
C ARG A 237 -14.00 -8.82 -16.81
N LEU A 238 -12.88 -8.40 -16.23
CA LEU A 238 -12.72 -7.19 -15.44
C LEU A 238 -12.42 -6.00 -16.37
N GLY A 239 -13.42 -5.60 -17.15
CA GLY A 239 -13.24 -4.65 -18.26
C GLY A 239 -12.82 -3.22 -17.86
N ALA A 240 -12.97 -2.85 -16.58
CA ALA A 240 -12.53 -1.56 -16.05
C ALA A 240 -11.17 -1.63 -15.34
N LEU A 241 -10.62 -2.82 -15.08
CA LEU A 241 -9.41 -3.00 -14.30
C LEU A 241 -8.20 -2.43 -15.06
N ALA A 242 -7.52 -1.48 -14.42
CA ALA A 242 -6.40 -0.75 -14.98
C ALA A 242 -5.10 -0.94 -14.16
N ASP A 243 -5.21 -1.17 -12.85
CA ASP A 243 -4.08 -1.42 -11.94
C ASP A 243 -4.31 -2.70 -11.14
N LEU A 244 -3.33 -3.60 -11.19
CA LEU A 244 -3.34 -4.85 -10.45
C LEU A 244 -2.06 -4.99 -9.62
N THR A 245 -2.22 -5.13 -8.31
CA THR A 245 -1.15 -5.50 -7.40
C THR A 245 -1.41 -6.90 -6.84
N ILE A 246 -0.42 -7.79 -6.95
CA ILE A 246 -0.47 -9.10 -6.28
C ILE A 246 0.84 -9.32 -5.53
N THR A 247 0.75 -9.47 -4.21
CA THR A 247 1.92 -9.74 -3.36
C THR A 247 1.87 -11.15 -2.79
N GLY A 248 3.04 -11.79 -2.72
CA GLY A 248 3.18 -13.14 -2.20
C GLY A 248 2.88 -14.22 -3.24
N LEU A 249 3.05 -13.95 -4.54
CA LEU A 249 2.81 -14.93 -5.61
C LEU A 249 3.59 -16.24 -5.39
N PRO A 250 3.04 -17.40 -5.81
CA PRO A 250 3.73 -18.68 -5.68
C PRO A 250 4.85 -18.81 -6.72
N PRO A 251 5.90 -19.62 -6.44
CA PRO A 251 7.04 -19.82 -7.33
C PRO A 251 6.74 -20.85 -8.44
N ARG A 252 5.54 -20.78 -9.03
CA ARG A 252 5.04 -21.70 -10.05
C ARG A 252 4.05 -20.96 -10.96
N PRO A 253 3.65 -21.56 -12.09
CA PRO A 253 2.56 -21.01 -12.88
C PRO A 253 1.32 -20.71 -12.04
N TRP A 254 0.83 -19.48 -12.20
CA TRP A 254 -0.32 -18.93 -11.46
C TRP A 254 -1.38 -18.34 -12.40
N GLY A 255 -1.22 -18.50 -13.71
CA GLY A 255 -2.21 -18.08 -14.70
C GLY A 255 -2.03 -16.65 -15.18
N GLN A 256 -0.79 -16.14 -15.19
CA GLN A 256 -0.50 -14.79 -15.68
C GLN A 256 -0.99 -14.59 -17.13
N GLU A 257 -0.93 -15.64 -17.96
CA GLU A 257 -1.40 -15.66 -19.35
C GLU A 257 -2.87 -15.27 -19.50
N LEU A 258 -3.68 -15.53 -18.48
CA LEU A 258 -5.10 -15.23 -18.48
C LEU A 258 -5.36 -13.73 -18.23
N LEU A 259 -4.40 -12.99 -17.68
CA LEU A 259 -4.62 -11.57 -17.36
C LEU A 259 -5.00 -10.73 -18.58
N THR A 260 -4.46 -11.04 -19.77
CA THR A 260 -4.79 -10.31 -20.99
C THR A 260 -6.26 -10.52 -21.40
N GLU A 261 -6.80 -11.72 -21.18
CA GLU A 261 -8.20 -12.02 -21.46
C GLU A 261 -9.13 -11.43 -20.37
N VAL A 262 -8.76 -11.62 -19.10
CA VAL A 262 -9.56 -11.20 -17.95
C VAL A 262 -9.58 -9.69 -17.81
N ALA A 263 -8.44 -9.02 -17.97
CA ALA A 263 -8.28 -7.58 -17.77
C ALA A 263 -7.65 -6.92 -19.00
N PRO A 264 -8.39 -6.80 -20.13
CA PRO A 264 -7.83 -6.31 -21.39
C PRO A 264 -7.44 -4.83 -21.37
N ARG A 265 -7.83 -4.07 -20.33
CA ARG A 265 -7.47 -2.66 -20.13
C ARG A 265 -6.40 -2.45 -19.06
N LEU A 266 -5.77 -3.54 -18.60
CA LEU A 266 -4.72 -3.45 -17.60
C LEU A 266 -3.57 -2.63 -18.17
N ALA A 267 -3.22 -1.56 -17.45
CA ALA A 267 -2.18 -0.61 -17.82
C ALA A 267 -0.98 -0.69 -16.86
N GLN A 268 -1.22 -1.09 -15.61
CA GLN A 268 -0.20 -1.25 -14.59
C GLN A 268 -0.31 -2.59 -13.86
N VAL A 269 0.85 -3.20 -13.61
CA VAL A 269 0.98 -4.38 -12.74
C VAL A 269 2.11 -4.21 -11.72
N ASN A 270 1.84 -4.60 -10.48
CA ASN A 270 2.86 -4.71 -9.43
C ASN A 270 2.81 -6.13 -8.86
N LEU A 271 3.83 -6.93 -9.17
CA LEU A 271 3.90 -8.34 -8.83
C LEU A 271 5.04 -8.58 -7.85
N SER A 272 4.76 -9.32 -6.78
CA SER A 272 5.79 -9.68 -5.82
C SER A 272 5.69 -11.12 -5.35
N ALA A 273 6.83 -11.78 -5.23
CA ALA A 273 7.00 -13.10 -4.62
C ALA A 273 8.08 -13.03 -3.52
N ARG A 274 8.06 -14.00 -2.60
CA ARG A 274 9.10 -14.08 -1.54
C ARG A 274 10.44 -14.57 -2.05
N GLU A 275 10.40 -15.55 -2.94
CA GLU A 275 11.58 -16.20 -3.52
C GLU A 275 11.58 -15.96 -5.03
N THR A 276 11.15 -16.94 -5.81
CA THR A 276 11.07 -16.81 -7.28
C THR A 276 9.71 -16.25 -7.70
N LEU A 277 9.72 -15.19 -8.51
CA LEU A 277 8.54 -14.73 -9.24
C LEU A 277 8.46 -15.47 -10.57
N TRP A 278 7.47 -16.33 -10.71
CA TRP A 278 7.23 -17.06 -11.95
C TRP A 278 6.34 -16.24 -12.89
N LEU A 279 6.77 -16.06 -14.14
CA LEU A 279 6.07 -15.32 -15.18
C LEU A 279 5.73 -16.25 -16.36
N ASP A 280 4.46 -16.64 -16.47
CA ASP A 280 3.98 -17.70 -17.38
C ASP A 280 3.91 -17.31 -18.86
N ALA A 281 3.77 -16.03 -19.15
CA ALA A 281 3.47 -15.58 -20.51
C ALA A 281 3.94 -14.15 -20.79
N ALA A 282 3.89 -13.78 -22.07
CA ALA A 282 4.09 -12.40 -22.48
C ALA A 282 3.03 -11.50 -21.84
N PHE A 283 3.47 -10.35 -21.35
CA PHE A 283 2.56 -9.32 -20.88
C PHE A 283 1.78 -8.71 -22.05
N SER A 284 0.57 -8.23 -21.76
CA SER A 284 -0.24 -7.47 -22.71
C SER A 284 0.52 -6.22 -23.19
N SER A 285 0.41 -5.91 -24.47
CA SER A 285 0.94 -4.66 -25.05
C SER A 285 0.23 -3.40 -24.55
N SER A 286 -0.89 -3.53 -23.82
CA SER A 286 -1.57 -2.42 -23.16
C SER A 286 -0.87 -1.92 -21.89
N LEU A 287 0.04 -2.72 -21.32
CA LEU A 287 0.76 -2.32 -20.11
C LEU A 287 1.77 -1.23 -20.42
N SER A 288 1.70 -0.14 -19.67
CA SER A 288 2.69 0.93 -19.70
C SER A 288 3.60 0.91 -18.46
N ALA A 289 3.17 0.27 -17.37
CA ALA A 289 3.93 0.21 -16.12
C ALA A 289 4.00 -1.21 -15.54
N VAL A 290 5.20 -1.68 -15.23
CA VAL A 290 5.46 -2.99 -14.62
C VAL A 290 6.38 -2.81 -13.40
N SER A 291 6.01 -3.39 -12.27
CA SER A 291 6.87 -3.50 -11.08
C SER A 291 7.01 -4.97 -10.67
N LEU A 292 8.24 -5.45 -10.51
CA LEU A 292 8.57 -6.83 -10.13
C LEU A 292 9.45 -6.83 -8.88
N THR A 293 9.04 -7.54 -7.84
CA THR A 293 9.82 -7.66 -6.58
C THR A 293 9.92 -9.11 -6.12
N ALA A 294 11.14 -9.67 -6.12
CA ALA A 294 11.39 -11.05 -5.74
C ALA A 294 12.87 -11.27 -5.38
N ALA A 295 13.26 -12.49 -5.03
CA ALA A 295 14.67 -12.87 -5.05
C ALA A 295 15.15 -13.10 -6.49
N ASP A 296 14.36 -13.82 -7.27
CA ASP A 296 14.67 -14.19 -8.66
C ASP A 296 13.41 -14.19 -9.53
N VAL A 297 13.57 -14.25 -10.86
CA VAL A 297 12.50 -14.34 -11.84
C VAL A 297 12.66 -15.58 -12.73
N ALA A 298 11.57 -16.30 -12.97
CA ALA A 298 11.56 -17.49 -13.82
C ALA A 298 10.40 -17.47 -14.81
N GLY A 299 10.44 -18.38 -15.78
CA GLY A 299 9.39 -18.57 -16.79
C GLY A 299 9.72 -17.94 -18.14
N PRO A 300 8.87 -18.18 -19.16
CA PRO A 300 9.12 -17.77 -20.56
C PRO A 300 8.63 -16.35 -20.88
N ALA A 301 8.16 -15.59 -19.88
CA ALA A 301 7.53 -14.30 -20.10
C ALA A 301 8.44 -13.29 -20.82
N ARG A 302 7.77 -12.38 -21.51
CA ARG A 302 8.39 -11.23 -22.17
C ARG A 302 7.68 -9.96 -21.73
N LEU A 303 8.46 -8.95 -21.42
CA LEU A 303 7.94 -7.61 -21.16
C LEU A 303 7.33 -7.02 -22.45
N PRO A 304 6.39 -6.06 -22.34
CA PRO A 304 5.89 -5.34 -23.49
C PRO A 304 7.03 -4.61 -24.21
N ALA A 305 6.97 -4.56 -25.54
CA ALA A 305 7.99 -3.90 -26.36
C ALA A 305 8.12 -2.39 -26.07
N LYS A 306 7.08 -1.78 -25.48
CA LYS A 306 7.06 -0.37 -25.08
C LYS A 306 6.55 -0.28 -23.65
N LEU A 307 7.36 0.31 -22.78
CA LEU A 307 7.01 0.58 -21.39
C LEU A 307 7.35 2.03 -21.06
N ASP A 308 6.45 2.70 -20.35
CA ASP A 308 6.74 4.01 -19.77
C ASP A 308 7.55 3.85 -18.48
N ARG A 309 7.25 2.82 -17.69
CA ARG A 309 7.90 2.55 -16.40
C ARG A 309 8.16 1.07 -16.18
N LEU A 310 9.38 0.75 -15.78
CA LEU A 310 9.77 -0.56 -15.28
C LEU A 310 10.49 -0.39 -13.93
N ALA A 311 10.01 -1.08 -12.90
CA ALA A 311 10.70 -1.21 -11.62
C ALA A 311 11.01 -2.68 -11.35
N VAL A 312 12.27 -3.00 -11.13
CA VAL A 312 12.74 -4.35 -10.86
C VAL A 312 13.56 -4.33 -9.59
N ARG A 313 13.16 -5.15 -8.62
CA ARG A 313 13.92 -5.41 -7.40
C ARG A 313 14.07 -6.92 -7.25
N LEU A 314 15.20 -7.44 -7.74
CA LEU A 314 15.53 -8.86 -7.68
C LEU A 314 16.78 -9.04 -6.84
N THR A 315 16.67 -9.56 -5.62
CA THR A 315 17.79 -9.59 -4.67
C THR A 315 18.87 -10.63 -5.00
N SER A 316 18.68 -11.44 -6.03
CA SER A 316 19.60 -12.51 -6.44
C SER A 316 19.79 -12.60 -7.96
N ALA A 317 19.29 -11.63 -8.72
CA ALA A 317 19.43 -11.62 -10.18
C ALA A 317 20.81 -11.13 -10.61
N THR A 318 21.31 -11.70 -11.70
CA THR A 318 22.55 -11.31 -12.38
C THR A 318 22.27 -10.33 -13.52
N ASP A 319 23.33 -9.73 -14.06
CA ASP A 319 23.26 -8.89 -15.27
C ASP A 319 22.66 -9.65 -16.48
N GLU A 320 22.95 -10.96 -16.59
CA GLU A 320 22.39 -11.81 -17.64
C GLU A 320 20.89 -12.02 -17.48
N ASP A 321 20.40 -12.21 -16.25
CA ASP A 321 18.98 -12.36 -15.96
C ASP A 321 18.20 -11.10 -16.35
N LEU A 322 18.74 -9.93 -16.01
CA LEU A 322 18.17 -8.64 -16.41
C LEU A 322 18.25 -8.44 -17.93
N GLY A 323 19.36 -8.81 -18.56
CA GLY A 323 19.50 -8.79 -20.01
C GLY A 323 18.44 -9.61 -20.73
N ARG A 324 18.15 -10.82 -20.21
CA ARG A 324 17.08 -11.71 -20.72
C ARG A 324 15.69 -11.12 -20.47
N LEU A 325 15.45 -10.54 -19.29
CA LEU A 325 14.16 -9.92 -18.96
C LEU A 325 13.85 -8.71 -19.85
N LEU A 326 14.87 -7.91 -20.17
CA LEU A 326 14.78 -6.75 -21.04
C LEU A 326 14.81 -7.10 -22.54
N ASP A 327 14.98 -8.36 -22.91
CA ASP A 327 15.00 -8.77 -24.31
C ASP A 327 13.66 -8.48 -25.00
N GLY A 328 13.74 -7.87 -26.19
CA GLY A 328 12.56 -7.42 -26.94
C GLY A 328 11.90 -6.12 -26.46
N VAL A 329 12.35 -5.53 -25.34
CA VAL A 329 11.93 -4.16 -24.97
C VAL A 329 12.64 -3.17 -25.90
N THR A 330 11.85 -2.39 -26.64
CA THR A 330 12.35 -1.42 -27.63
C THR A 330 12.24 0.02 -27.19
N HIS A 331 11.39 0.28 -26.19
CA HIS A 331 11.21 1.60 -25.59
C HIS A 331 10.99 1.44 -24.10
N LEU A 332 11.75 2.20 -23.31
CA LEU A 332 11.61 2.25 -21.86
C LEU A 332 11.84 3.67 -21.36
N GLY A 333 10.78 4.33 -20.88
CA GLY A 333 10.85 5.73 -20.42
C GLY A 333 11.56 5.91 -19.07
N SER A 334 11.28 5.02 -18.12
CA SER A 334 11.84 5.04 -16.77
C SER A 334 12.20 3.64 -16.32
N LEU A 335 13.40 3.47 -15.77
CA LEU A 335 13.87 2.21 -15.18
C LEU A 335 14.32 2.42 -13.73
N SER A 336 13.88 1.56 -12.83
CA SER A 336 14.45 1.43 -11.48
C SER A 336 14.94 0.00 -11.28
N LEU A 337 16.22 -0.16 -10.96
CA LEU A 337 16.85 -1.42 -10.55
C LEU A 337 17.23 -1.39 -9.06
N ARG A 338 16.61 -0.51 -8.28
CA ARG A 338 17.01 -0.26 -6.88
C ARG A 338 17.08 -1.55 -6.06
N GLY A 339 18.22 -1.76 -5.40
CA GLY A 339 18.45 -2.93 -4.55
C GLY A 339 18.59 -4.25 -5.32
N THR A 340 18.84 -4.20 -6.62
CA THR A 340 19.18 -5.36 -7.48
C THR A 340 20.70 -5.41 -7.64
N PRO A 341 21.38 -6.55 -7.42
CA PRO A 341 22.84 -6.64 -7.42
C PRO A 341 23.43 -6.72 -8.84
N VAL A 342 23.02 -5.80 -9.72
CA VAL A 342 23.60 -5.63 -11.06
C VAL A 342 24.92 -4.88 -10.98
N THR A 343 25.84 -5.20 -11.88
CA THR A 343 27.20 -4.65 -11.93
C THR A 343 27.36 -3.71 -13.13
N ASP A 344 28.56 -3.16 -13.32
CA ASP A 344 28.90 -2.35 -14.50
C ASP A 344 28.60 -3.05 -15.85
N ALA A 345 28.53 -4.39 -15.85
CA ALA A 345 28.18 -5.18 -17.03
C ALA A 345 26.76 -4.91 -17.55
N ILE A 346 25.85 -4.33 -16.75
CA ILE A 346 24.51 -3.97 -17.20
C ILE A 346 24.49 -2.73 -18.11
N ILE A 347 25.50 -1.86 -18.03
CA ILE A 347 25.45 -0.56 -18.71
C ILE A 347 25.30 -0.65 -20.23
N PRO A 348 26.03 -1.52 -20.96
CA PRO A 348 25.83 -1.70 -22.40
C PRO A 348 24.40 -2.13 -22.77
N VAL A 349 23.71 -2.85 -21.88
CA VAL A 349 22.31 -3.24 -22.06
C VAL A 349 21.40 -2.02 -21.93
N LEU A 350 21.73 -1.10 -21.01
CA LEU A 350 20.96 0.11 -20.69
C LEU A 350 21.17 1.25 -21.71
N GLU A 351 22.36 1.37 -22.31
CA GLU A 351 22.70 2.39 -23.33
C GLU A 351 21.80 2.32 -24.58
N ARG A 352 21.08 1.21 -24.77
CA ARG A 352 20.13 1.01 -25.87
C ARG A 352 18.84 1.85 -25.73
N TYR A 353 18.61 2.46 -24.56
CA TYR A 353 17.38 3.19 -24.26
C TYR A 353 17.64 4.69 -24.03
N ASP A 354 16.67 5.51 -24.41
CA ASP A 354 16.65 6.94 -24.12
C ASP A 354 15.76 7.20 -22.89
N PHE A 355 16.34 7.07 -21.69
CA PHE A 355 15.61 7.19 -20.44
C PHE A 355 15.34 8.65 -20.06
N ALA A 356 14.15 8.92 -19.53
CA ALA A 356 13.92 10.12 -18.73
C ALA A 356 14.47 9.93 -17.30
N HIS A 357 14.39 8.72 -16.76
CA HIS A 357 14.79 8.41 -15.39
C HIS A 357 15.43 7.02 -15.27
N LEU A 358 16.55 6.93 -14.55
CA LEU A 358 17.27 5.70 -14.25
C LEU A 358 17.65 5.68 -12.76
N ASP A 359 17.16 4.69 -12.00
CA ASP A 359 17.50 4.50 -10.58
C ASP A 359 18.31 3.22 -10.36
N LEU A 360 19.57 3.38 -9.99
CA LEU A 360 20.55 2.34 -9.67
C LEU A 360 21.01 2.42 -8.20
N VAL A 361 20.19 3.01 -7.31
CA VAL A 361 20.49 3.05 -5.87
C VAL A 361 20.56 1.64 -5.29
N ASP A 362 21.56 1.41 -4.43
CA ASP A 362 21.82 0.10 -3.81
C ASP A 362 22.04 -1.04 -4.83
N THR A 363 22.70 -0.73 -5.95
CA THR A 363 23.23 -1.72 -6.92
C THR A 363 24.75 -1.84 -6.76
N ASP A 364 25.37 -2.79 -7.48
CA ASP A 364 26.83 -2.98 -7.51
C ASP A 364 27.49 -2.22 -8.68
N VAL A 365 26.76 -1.29 -9.34
CA VAL A 365 27.32 -0.39 -10.35
C VAL A 365 28.24 0.64 -9.69
N THR A 366 29.45 0.77 -10.20
CA THR A 366 30.46 1.65 -9.63
C THR A 366 30.16 3.13 -9.93
N ALA A 367 30.60 4.02 -9.03
CA ALA A 367 30.41 5.46 -9.20
C ALA A 367 31.07 5.98 -10.49
N THR A 368 32.23 5.46 -10.85
CA THR A 368 32.96 5.81 -12.09
C THR A 368 32.14 5.49 -13.32
N THR A 369 31.58 4.28 -13.38
CA THR A 369 30.75 3.85 -14.51
C THR A 369 29.47 4.67 -14.60
N LEU A 370 28.84 4.96 -13.46
CA LEU A 370 27.64 5.80 -13.39
C LEU A 370 27.90 7.24 -13.86
N ALA A 371 29.05 7.81 -13.47
CA ALA A 371 29.48 9.14 -13.92
C ALA A 371 29.69 9.19 -15.45
N GLY A 372 30.32 8.15 -16.02
CA GLY A 372 30.47 7.99 -17.46
C GLY A 372 29.11 7.97 -18.18
N PHE A 373 28.20 7.11 -17.72
CA PHE A 373 26.84 7.04 -18.27
C PHE A 373 26.12 8.40 -18.20
N HIS A 374 26.24 9.13 -17.08
CA HIS A 374 25.61 10.44 -16.95
C HIS A 374 26.18 11.48 -17.91
N ALA A 375 27.50 11.47 -18.16
CA ALA A 375 28.15 12.36 -19.12
C ALA A 375 27.67 12.10 -20.56
N ASP A 376 27.49 10.83 -20.92
CA ASP A 376 27.01 10.42 -22.24
C ASP A 376 25.49 10.63 -22.42
N HIS A 377 24.74 10.61 -21.31
CA HIS A 377 23.29 10.78 -21.28
C HIS A 377 22.83 11.96 -20.40
N PRO A 378 23.19 13.22 -20.75
CA PRO A 378 22.98 14.40 -19.88
C PRO A 378 21.50 14.77 -19.66
N LYS A 379 20.57 14.20 -20.45
CA LYS A 379 19.13 14.39 -20.30
C LYS A 379 18.48 13.40 -19.32
N THR A 380 19.18 12.31 -19.00
CA THR A 380 18.66 11.26 -18.11
C THR A 380 18.83 11.68 -16.67
N SER A 381 17.74 11.67 -15.89
CA SER A 381 17.83 11.80 -14.43
C SER A 381 18.32 10.48 -13.82
N VAL A 382 19.59 10.43 -13.41
CA VAL A 382 20.21 9.23 -12.83
C VAL A 382 20.25 9.32 -11.29
N LEU A 383 19.92 8.20 -10.62
CA LEU A 383 20.09 7.99 -9.18
C LEU A 383 21.03 6.79 -8.92
N PRO A 384 21.90 6.84 -7.89
CA PRO A 384 22.18 8.01 -7.05
C PRO A 384 22.82 9.14 -7.88
N ARG A 385 22.63 10.39 -7.45
CA ARG A 385 23.31 11.52 -8.11
C ARG A 385 24.81 11.42 -7.84
N PRO A 386 25.68 11.51 -8.87
CA PRO A 386 27.12 11.57 -8.68
C PRO A 386 27.47 12.71 -7.71
N ARG A 387 28.40 12.48 -6.78
CA ARG A 387 28.91 13.59 -5.97
C ARG A 387 29.89 14.40 -6.84
N PRO A 388 30.02 15.71 -6.60
CA PRO A 388 30.98 16.53 -7.34
C PRO A 388 32.42 16.02 -7.29
N ASP A 389 32.78 15.29 -6.23
CA ASP A 389 34.14 14.74 -6.02
C ASP A 389 34.41 13.43 -6.80
N ASP A 390 33.39 12.85 -7.45
CA ASP A 390 33.47 11.60 -8.24
C ASP A 390 33.68 11.85 -9.75
N LEU A 391 33.71 13.13 -10.18
CA LEU A 391 33.90 13.59 -11.56
C LEU A 391 35.32 14.16 -11.77
#